data_AF-A0A7X0NH29-F1
#
_entry.id   AF-A0A7X0NH29-F1
#
_cell.length_a   1.000
_cell.length_b   1.000
_cell.length_c   1.000
_cell.angle_alpha   90.00
_cell.angle_beta   90.00
_cell.angle_gamma   90.00
#
_symmetry.space_group_name_H-M   'P 1'
#
loop_
_entity.id
_entity.type
_entity.pdbx_description
1 polymer ?
#
loop_
_entity_poly.entity_id
_entity_poly.type
_entity_poly.pdbx_seq_one_letter_code
_entity_poly.pdbx_strand_id
1 'polypeptide(L)'
;MNYERSALVGQWFSSLENNNGEQSTEFADIQADGSFEFTFTHYDSNNQIIEQVIELGDWGLVGDIHFTMTKSEFVNNQHYASDLADADNYQAYKVLALDSNIFKYQHVITQEVFILKRVIDKIGHC
;
A
#
# COMPACT_ATOMS: atom_id res chain seq x y z
N MET A 1 6.67 -8.94 -18.28
CA MET A 1 7.93 -9.20 -17.54
C MET A 1 7.61 -10.16 -16.40
N ASN A 2 8.60 -10.80 -15.78
CA ASN A 2 8.33 -11.66 -14.61
C ASN A 2 9.07 -11.07 -13.41
N TYR A 3 8.33 -10.75 -12.35
CA TYR A 3 8.89 -10.28 -11.10
C TYR A 3 8.84 -11.38 -10.04
N GLU A 4 9.89 -11.45 -9.23
CA GLU A 4 9.97 -12.39 -8.12
C GLU A 4 9.04 -11.92 -6.99
N ARG A 5 8.12 -12.79 -6.55
CA ARG A 5 7.18 -12.50 -5.44
C ARG A 5 7.90 -12.02 -4.18
N SER A 6 9.05 -12.61 -3.86
CA SER A 6 9.85 -12.25 -2.69
C SER A 6 10.38 -10.82 -2.72
N ALA A 7 10.52 -10.20 -3.90
CA ALA A 7 11.01 -8.83 -4.00
C ALA A 7 10.01 -7.82 -3.42
N LEU A 8 8.72 -8.15 -3.40
CA LEU A 8 7.66 -7.30 -2.87
C LEU A 8 7.52 -7.37 -1.34
N VAL A 9 7.94 -8.49 -0.75
CA VAL A 9 7.85 -8.71 0.71
C VAL A 9 8.68 -7.67 1.46
N GLY A 10 8.11 -7.14 2.54
CA GLY A 10 8.71 -6.12 3.40
C GLY A 10 7.89 -4.84 3.48
N GLN A 11 8.51 -3.80 4.03
CA GLN A 11 7.85 -2.53 4.30
C GLN A 11 8.20 -1.46 3.27
N TRP A 12 7.20 -0.66 2.95
CA TRP A 12 7.22 0.32 1.88
C TRP A 12 6.51 1.60 2.31
N PHE A 13 6.95 2.74 1.80
CA PHE A 13 6.42 4.04 2.18
C PHE A 13 6.30 4.97 0.98
N SER A 14 5.19 5.70 0.89
CA SER A 14 5.01 6.82 -0.01
C SER A 14 4.39 8.01 0.74
N SER A 15 4.62 9.21 0.21
CA SER A 15 4.00 10.43 0.71
C SER A 15 3.67 11.34 -0.47
N LEU A 16 2.49 11.92 -0.43
CA LEU A 16 1.98 12.87 -1.39
C LEU A 16 1.60 14.13 -0.64
N GLU A 17 1.94 15.28 -1.21
CA GLU A 17 1.49 16.58 -0.72
C GLU A 17 0.74 17.24 -1.87
N ASN A 18 -0.44 17.77 -1.60
CA ASN A 18 -1.21 18.51 -2.59
C ASN A 18 -0.89 20.02 -2.52
N ASN A 19 -1.37 20.77 -3.53
CA ASN A 19 -1.11 22.21 -3.62
C ASN A 19 -1.70 23.04 -2.45
N ASN A 20 -2.59 22.46 -1.65
CA ASN A 20 -3.21 23.11 -0.49
C ASN A 20 -2.43 22.85 0.81
N GLY A 21 -1.33 22.09 0.75
CA GLY A 21 -0.53 21.70 1.91
C GLY A 21 -1.12 20.52 2.70
N GLU A 22 -2.17 19.87 2.20
CA GLU A 22 -2.65 18.62 2.78
C GLU A 22 -1.72 17.50 2.34
N GLN A 23 -1.40 16.61 3.27
CA GLN A 23 -0.49 15.50 3.04
C GLN A 23 -1.24 14.18 3.19
N SER A 24 -0.87 13.21 2.38
CA SER A 24 -1.22 11.82 2.59
C SER A 24 0.04 10.97 2.60
N THR A 25 0.04 9.95 3.45
CA THR A 25 1.10 8.96 3.51
C THR A 25 0.50 7.58 3.37
N GLU A 26 1.25 6.69 2.73
CA GLU A 26 0.94 5.27 2.64
C GLU A 26 2.12 4.51 3.22
N PHE A 27 1.83 3.66 4.20
CA PHE A 27 2.75 2.67 4.72
C PHE A 27 2.21 1.28 4.40
N ALA A 28 2.97 0.51 3.63
CA ALA A 28 2.57 -0.83 3.21
C ALA A 28 3.51 -1.87 3.81
N ASP A 29 2.96 -2.79 4.59
CA ASP A 29 3.63 -4.00 5.06
C ASP A 29 3.09 -5.19 4.26
N ILE A 30 3.97 -5.85 3.50
CA ILE A 30 3.63 -6.96 2.62
C ILE A 30 4.32 -8.21 3.16
N GLN A 31 3.54 -9.16 3.70
CA GLN A 31 4.07 -10.34 4.37
C GLN A 31 4.29 -11.52 3.42
N ALA A 32 5.28 -12.36 3.75
CA ALA A 32 5.66 -13.50 2.92
C ALA A 32 4.58 -14.59 2.83
N ASP A 33 3.71 -14.70 3.83
CA ASP A 33 2.60 -15.66 3.89
C ASP A 33 1.41 -15.28 2.98
N GLY A 34 1.42 -14.06 2.42
CA GLY A 34 0.38 -13.58 1.52
C GLY A 34 -0.60 -12.61 2.16
N SER A 35 -0.44 -12.25 3.44
CA SER A 35 -1.18 -11.11 3.99
C SER A 35 -0.50 -9.78 3.70
N PHE A 36 -1.28 -8.70 3.74
CA PHE A 36 -0.77 -7.34 3.76
C PHE A 36 -1.46 -6.50 4.84
N GLU A 37 -0.81 -5.42 5.24
CA GLU A 37 -1.36 -4.32 6.02
C GLU A 37 -0.98 -3.00 5.34
N PHE A 38 -1.97 -2.23 4.89
CA PHE A 38 -1.75 -0.90 4.31
C PHE A 38 -2.33 0.14 5.25
N THR A 39 -1.52 1.11 5.68
CA THR A 39 -1.95 2.25 6.47
C THR A 39 -1.90 3.51 5.63
N PHE A 40 -3.07 4.12 5.43
CA PHE A 40 -3.23 5.42 4.81
C PHE A 40 -3.50 6.45 5.91
N THR A 41 -2.69 7.51 5.94
CA THR A 41 -2.88 8.61 6.89
C THR A 41 -3.03 9.91 6.12
N HIS A 42 -4.10 10.63 6.40
CA HIS A 42 -4.38 11.95 5.84
C HIS A 42 -4.16 13.03 6.89
N TYR A 43 -3.47 14.09 6.49
CA TYR A 43 -3.13 15.23 7.32
C TYR A 43 -3.74 16.50 6.73
N ASP A 44 -4.24 17.38 7.59
CA ASP A 44 -4.60 18.74 7.21
C ASP A 44 -3.36 19.61 6.96
N SER A 45 -3.58 20.86 6.54
CA SER A 45 -2.51 21.84 6.31
C SER A 45 -1.76 22.27 7.58
N ASN A 46 -2.23 21.90 8.78
CA ASN A 46 -1.55 22.10 10.06
C ASN A 46 -0.82 20.84 10.54
N ASN A 47 -0.69 19.83 9.68
CA ASN A 47 -0.05 18.55 9.98
C ASN A 47 -0.76 17.76 11.10
N GLN A 48 -2.08 17.95 11.26
CA GLN A 48 -2.92 17.17 12.15
C GLN A 48 -3.56 16.02 11.37
N ILE A 49 -3.58 14.83 11.97
CA ILE A 49 -4.25 13.66 11.39
C ILE A 49 -5.75 13.93 11.38
N ILE A 50 -6.35 13.91 10.20
CA ILE A 50 -7.81 14.03 10.00
C ILE A 50 -8.46 12.65 9.82
N GLU A 51 -7.71 11.70 9.27
CA GLU A 51 -8.18 10.35 9.01
C GLU A 51 -7.01 9.38 8.97
N GLN A 52 -7.24 8.20 9.52
CA GLN A 52 -6.36 7.05 9.35
C GLN A 52 -7.19 5.82 9.00
N VAL A 53 -6.81 5.16 7.91
CA VAL A 53 -7.40 3.91 7.44
C VAL A 53 -6.31 2.84 7.42
N ILE A 54 -6.60 1.68 7.99
CA ILE A 54 -5.73 0.50 7.91
C ILE A 54 -6.49 -0.59 7.17
N GLU A 55 -6.01 -1.01 6.00
CA GLU A 55 -6.56 -2.14 5.25
C GLU A 55 -5.75 -3.41 5.53
N LEU A 56 -6.47 -4.51 5.73
CA LEU A 56 -5.91 -5.84 5.95
C LEU A 56 -6.51 -6.81 4.95
N GLY A 57 -5.67 -7.64 4.33
CA GLY A 57 -6.14 -8.54 3.31
C GLY A 57 -5.10 -9.52 2.82
N ASP A 58 -5.39 -10.14 1.68
CA ASP A 58 -4.45 -11.01 0.97
C ASP A 58 -3.89 -10.30 -0.26
N TRP A 59 -2.67 -10.66 -0.65
CA TRP A 59 -2.05 -10.17 -1.88
C TRP A 59 -1.43 -11.29 -2.72
N GLY A 60 -1.23 -10.99 -4.00
CA GLY A 60 -0.43 -11.81 -4.90
C GLY A 60 0.38 -11.00 -5.91
N LEU A 61 1.34 -11.68 -6.52
CA LEU A 61 2.13 -11.18 -7.65
C LEU A 61 2.32 -12.34 -8.64
N VAL A 62 1.80 -12.17 -9.86
CA VAL A 62 1.94 -13.16 -10.95
C VAL A 62 2.38 -12.41 -12.21
N GLY A 63 3.55 -12.74 -12.75
CA GLY A 63 4.12 -12.01 -13.88
C GLY A 63 4.44 -10.57 -13.50
N ASP A 64 3.74 -9.62 -14.12
CA ASP A 64 3.78 -8.19 -13.80
C ASP A 64 2.46 -7.66 -13.24
N ILE A 65 1.59 -8.52 -12.70
CA ILE A 65 0.34 -8.13 -12.05
C ILE A 65 0.43 -8.38 -10.55
N HIS A 66 0.42 -7.28 -9.78
CA HIS A 66 0.17 -7.28 -8.35
C HIS A 66 -1.32 -7.11 -8.10
N PHE A 67 -1.89 -7.83 -7.15
CA PHE A 67 -3.28 -7.67 -6.78
C PHE A 67 -3.47 -7.82 -5.27
N THR A 68 -4.51 -7.19 -4.75
CA THR A 68 -4.91 -7.25 -3.35
C THR A 68 -6.41 -7.57 -3.25
N MET A 69 -6.77 -8.21 -2.14
CA MET A 69 -8.13 -8.48 -1.74
C MET A 69 -8.28 -8.04 -0.28
N THR A 70 -8.91 -6.90 -0.07
CA THR A 70 -9.14 -6.34 1.26
C THR A 70 -10.24 -7.15 1.96
N LYS A 71 -9.93 -7.65 3.16
CA LYS A 71 -10.83 -8.49 3.97
C LYS A 71 -11.42 -7.73 5.14
N SER A 72 -10.72 -6.73 5.62
CA SER A 72 -11.21 -5.83 6.65
C SER A 72 -10.42 -4.54 6.67
N GLU A 73 -11.00 -3.53 7.27
CA GLU A 73 -10.38 -2.23 7.47
C GLU A 73 -10.56 -1.74 8.91
N PHE A 74 -9.65 -0.90 9.37
CA PHE A 74 -9.84 -0.06 10.54
C PHE A 74 -9.93 1.39 10.09
N VAL A 75 -11.06 2.04 10.34
CA VAL A 75 -11.23 3.49 10.13
C VAL A 75 -11.29 4.15 11.49
N ASN A 76 -10.32 5.02 11.79
CA ASN A 76 -10.21 5.69 13.10
C ASN A 76 -10.32 4.72 14.29
N ASN A 77 -9.59 3.60 14.22
CA ASN A 77 -9.54 2.48 15.18
C ASN A 77 -10.82 1.63 15.30
N GLN A 78 -11.84 1.86 14.49
CA GLN A 78 -13.01 0.99 14.45
C GLN A 78 -12.84 -0.05 13.34
N HIS A 79 -13.00 -1.34 13.70
CA HIS A 79 -12.86 -2.45 12.77
C HIS A 79 -14.14 -2.71 11.98
N TYR A 80 -13.99 -2.91 10.67
CA TYR A 80 -15.06 -3.26 9.74
C TYR A 80 -14.62 -4.44 8.89
N ALA A 81 -15.46 -5.47 8.79
CA ALA A 81 -15.25 -6.53 7.82
C ALA A 81 -15.66 -6.04 6.42
N SER A 82 -14.82 -6.29 5.42
CA SER A 82 -15.11 -5.93 4.03
C SER A 82 -16.14 -6.90 3.43
N ASP A 83 -17.04 -6.39 2.59
CA ASP A 83 -17.94 -7.23 1.81
C ASP A 83 -17.19 -7.86 0.63
N LEU A 84 -16.88 -9.15 0.74
CA LEU A 84 -16.16 -9.87 -0.32
C LEU A 84 -16.97 -10.06 -1.62
N ALA A 85 -18.26 -9.73 -1.62
CA ALA A 85 -19.07 -9.67 -2.83
C ALA A 85 -18.94 -8.31 -3.57
N ASP A 86 -18.38 -7.30 -2.90
CA ASP A 86 -18.11 -6.00 -3.50
C ASP A 86 -16.80 -6.03 -4.29
N ALA A 87 -16.87 -5.65 -5.56
CA ALA A 87 -15.72 -5.63 -6.47
C ALA A 87 -14.69 -4.57 -6.07
N ASP A 88 -15.08 -3.53 -5.34
CA ASP A 88 -14.18 -2.45 -4.93
C ASP A 88 -13.16 -2.91 -3.87
N ASN A 89 -13.39 -4.04 -3.21
CA ASN A 89 -12.41 -4.67 -2.29
C ASN A 89 -11.29 -5.43 -3.02
N TYR A 90 -11.29 -5.43 -4.35
CA TYR A 90 -10.30 -6.13 -5.18
C TYR A 90 -9.59 -5.13 -6.08
N GLN A 91 -8.29 -4.98 -5.86
CA GLN A 91 -7.48 -4.06 -6.64
C GLN A 91 -6.42 -4.82 -7.42
N ALA A 92 -6.14 -4.36 -8.64
CA ALA A 92 -5.13 -4.94 -9.50
C ALA A 92 -4.26 -3.86 -10.12
N TYR A 93 -2.96 -4.13 -10.16
CA TYR A 93 -1.95 -3.19 -10.59
C TYR A 93 -0.93 -3.87 -11.48
N LYS A 94 -0.54 -3.19 -12.55
CA LYS A 94 0.61 -3.56 -13.35
C LYS A 94 1.89 -3.03 -12.70
N VAL A 95 2.82 -3.91 -12.38
CA VAL A 95 4.15 -3.55 -11.87
C VAL A 95 4.99 -2.98 -13.02
N LEU A 96 5.40 -1.71 -12.88
CA LEU A 96 6.21 -1.01 -13.86
C LEU A 96 7.71 -1.08 -13.53
N ALA A 97 8.07 -1.07 -12.25
CA ALA A 97 9.42 -1.31 -11.78
C ALA A 97 9.39 -1.87 -10.35
N LEU A 98 10.26 -2.83 -10.06
CA LEU A 98 10.43 -3.39 -8.73
C LEU A 98 11.90 -3.75 -8.53
N ASP A 99 12.53 -3.13 -7.53
CA ASP A 99 13.89 -3.42 -7.10
C ASP A 99 14.02 -3.36 -5.56
N SER A 100 15.24 -3.34 -5.03
CA SER A 100 15.46 -3.33 -3.57
C SER A 100 14.94 -2.05 -2.88
N ASN A 101 14.76 -0.96 -3.63
CA ASN A 101 14.49 0.39 -3.12
C ASN A 101 13.16 0.96 -3.59
N ILE A 102 12.68 0.58 -4.78
CA ILE A 102 11.51 1.17 -5.42
C ILE A 102 10.50 0.08 -5.79
N PHE A 103 9.24 0.34 -5.47
CA PHE A 103 8.09 -0.37 -6.01
C PHE A 103 7.19 0.63 -6.75
N LYS A 104 7.19 0.55 -8.08
CA LYS A 104 6.37 1.40 -8.95
C LYS A 104 5.35 0.55 -9.68
N TYR A 105 4.08 0.91 -9.56
CA TYR A 105 2.97 0.15 -10.11
C TYR A 105 1.86 1.08 -10.58
N GLN A 106 1.01 0.57 -11.46
CA GLN A 106 -0.06 1.31 -12.10
C GLN A 106 -1.37 0.56 -11.97
N HIS A 107 -2.41 1.22 -11.49
CA HIS A 107 -3.73 0.59 -11.36
C HIS A 107 -4.30 0.25 -12.74
N VAL A 108 -4.83 -0.96 -12.90
CA VAL A 108 -5.17 -1.50 -14.24
C VAL A 108 -6.39 -0.83 -14.87
N ILE A 109 -7.27 -0.21 -14.06
CA ILE A 109 -8.46 0.48 -14.56
C ILE A 109 -8.21 1.99 -14.65
N THR A 110 -7.93 2.64 -13.51
CA THR A 110 -7.78 4.11 -13.42
C THR A 110 -6.50 4.64 -14.07
N GLN A 111 -5.53 3.76 -14.37
CA GLN A 111 -4.21 4.09 -14.91
C GLN A 111 -3.35 4.96 -14.00
N GLU A 112 -3.77 5.18 -12.74
CA GLU A 112 -2.99 5.92 -11.76
C GLU A 112 -1.69 5.19 -11.41
N VAL A 113 -0.60 5.94 -11.26
CA VAL A 113 0.74 5.41 -11.04
C VAL A 113 1.22 5.77 -9.63
N PHE A 114 1.58 4.75 -8.87
CA PHE A 114 2.06 4.85 -7.51
C PHE A 114 3.55 4.52 -7.45
N ILE A 115 4.27 5.15 -6.52
CA ILE A 115 5.71 4.91 -6.29
C ILE A 115 5.94 4.84 -4.79
N LEU A 116 6.28 3.65 -4.32
CA LEU A 116 6.66 3.41 -2.94
C LEU A 116 8.17 3.21 -2.84
N LYS A 117 8.74 3.67 -1.73
CA LYS A 117 10.15 3.50 -1.38
C LYS A 117 10.28 2.48 -0.27
N ARG A 118 11.27 1.60 -0.36
CA ARG A 118 11.55 0.60 0.68
C ARG A 118 11.86 1.30 2.01
N VAL A 119 11.23 0.84 3.07
CA VAL A 119 11.60 1.21 4.44
C VAL A 119 12.80 0.36 4.84
N ILE A 120 13.93 1.01 5.11
CA ILE A 120 15.13 0.35 5.58
C ILE A 120 15.16 0.52 7.09
N ASP A 121 14.92 -0.55 7.84
CA ASP A 121 15.16 -0.56 9.27
C ASP A 121 16.65 -0.24 9.49
N LYS A 122 16.94 0.99 9.89
CA LYS A 122 18.19 1.25 10.60
C LYS A 122 18.03 0.62 11.97
N ILE A 123 18.33 -0.67 12.09
CA ILE A 123 18.76 -1.25 13.37
C ILE A 123 20.12 -0.61 13.69
N GLY A 124 20.07 0.64 14.14
CA GLY A 124 21.20 1.31 14.76
C GLY A 124 21.37 0.72 16.13
N HIS A 125 22.13 -0.37 16.24
CA HIS A 125 22.81 -0.69 17.49
C HIS A 125 23.77 0.47 17.79
N CYS A 126 23.38 1.34 18.71
CA CYS A 126 24.30 2.22 19.45
C CYS A 126 24.62 1.55 20.79
#